data_AF-A0A6M2EY75-F1
#
_entry.id   AF-A0A6M2EY75-F1
#
_cell.length_a   1.000
_cell.length_b   1.000
_cell.length_c   1.000
_cell.angle_alpha   90.00
_cell.angle_beta   90.00
_cell.angle_gamma   90.00
#
_symmetry.space_group_name_H-M   'P 1'
#
loop_
_entity.id
_entity.type
_entity.pdbx_description
1 polymer ?
#
loop_
_entity_poly.entity_id
_entity_poly.type
_entity_poly.pdbx_seq_one_letter_code
_entity_poly.pdbx_strand_id
1 'polypeptide(L)'
;MTIIGRSLHLLCCVIHAIPKPSGADFLSGDFGLTLGSVTSDQLGIARKVTITSNSTTIVADSATKAEIQARILQIKKDLAETDNAALSRKLSERIAKLSGGVAVIKVGAHTETELVDRKLRIEDAKNATFAAMDEGIVPGGGATYVHLSEQISSIKKSMKDENEKIGADIVAKVCSRFLSFFKSYFLHTFASLGFDLR
;
A
#
# COMPACT_ATOMS: atom_id res chain seq x y z
N MET A 1 -10.83 -1.03 25.67
CA MET A 1 -11.33 -2.39 25.38
C MET A 1 -12.17 -2.40 24.09
N THR A 2 -11.69 -1.75 23.01
CA THR A 2 -12.48 -1.52 21.78
C THR A 2 -11.64 -1.31 20.51
N ILE A 3 -10.36 -1.70 20.52
CA ILE A 3 -9.47 -1.63 19.33
C ILE A 3 -9.31 -3.03 18.68
N ILE A 4 -9.76 -4.08 19.36
CA ILE A 4 -9.53 -5.47 18.93
C ILE A 4 -10.59 -5.93 17.89
N GLY A 5 -11.74 -5.26 17.77
CA GLY A 5 -12.89 -5.75 16.98
C GLY A 5 -12.67 -5.91 15.47
N ARG A 6 -11.92 -5.01 14.82
CA ARG A 6 -11.64 -5.13 13.36
C ARG A 6 -10.41 -6.01 13.07
N SER A 7 -9.40 -5.98 13.93
CA SER A 7 -8.24 -6.88 13.80
C SER A 7 -8.61 -8.33 14.07
N LEU A 8 -9.54 -8.62 15.01
CA LEU A 8 -10.02 -9.98 15.28
C LEU A 8 -10.83 -10.55 14.10
N HIS A 9 -11.54 -9.71 13.35
CA HIS A 9 -12.30 -10.18 12.19
C HIS A 9 -11.40 -10.50 10.99
N LEU A 10 -10.28 -9.77 10.81
CA LEU A 10 -9.23 -10.16 9.86
C LEU A 10 -8.45 -11.38 10.35
N LEU A 11 -8.16 -11.48 11.66
CA LEU A 11 -7.57 -12.69 12.24
C LEU A 11 -8.49 -13.90 12.00
N CYS A 12 -9.78 -13.80 12.28
CA CYS A 12 -10.75 -14.88 12.08
C CYS A 12 -10.94 -15.24 10.60
N CYS A 13 -10.89 -14.27 9.67
CA CYS A 13 -10.88 -14.55 8.23
C CYS A 13 -9.59 -15.23 7.78
N VAL A 14 -8.43 -14.87 8.34
CA VAL A 14 -7.15 -15.53 8.06
C VAL A 14 -7.13 -16.94 8.68
N ILE A 15 -7.73 -17.13 9.86
CA ILE A 15 -7.78 -18.43 10.54
C ILE A 15 -8.80 -19.38 9.88
N HIS A 16 -9.97 -18.91 9.42
CA HIS A 16 -10.89 -19.71 8.59
C HIS A 16 -10.35 -19.98 7.17
N ALA A 17 -9.50 -19.07 6.66
CA ALA A 17 -8.96 -19.20 5.32
C ALA A 17 -7.73 -20.11 5.22
N ILE A 18 -7.05 -20.44 6.32
CA ILE A 18 -5.79 -21.17 6.25
C ILE A 18 -5.81 -22.32 7.25
N PRO A 19 -6.06 -23.58 6.82
CA PRO A 19 -5.66 -24.70 7.63
C PRO A 19 -4.12 -24.70 7.65
N LYS A 20 -3.57 -24.56 8.86
CA LYS A 20 -2.17 -24.84 9.24
C LYS A 20 -1.04 -24.09 8.48
N PRO A 21 -0.99 -22.74 8.46
CA PRO A 21 0.27 -22.06 8.19
C PRO A 21 1.15 -21.94 9.45
N SER A 22 0.78 -22.56 10.56
CA SER A 22 1.43 -22.27 11.85
C SER A 22 1.33 -23.40 12.87
N GLY A 23 0.83 -24.58 12.49
CA GLY A 23 0.52 -25.67 13.42
C GLY A 23 -0.73 -25.48 14.27
N ALA A 24 -1.38 -24.32 14.18
CA ALA A 24 -2.51 -23.97 15.04
C ALA A 24 -3.85 -24.54 14.60
N ASP A 25 -4.63 -25.05 15.55
CA ASP A 25 -6.01 -25.48 15.37
C ASP A 25 -6.97 -24.27 15.47
N PHE A 26 -8.03 -24.27 14.64
CA PHE A 26 -9.09 -23.27 14.77
C PHE A 26 -9.94 -23.56 16.00
N LEU A 27 -9.71 -22.78 17.06
CA LEU A 27 -10.49 -22.87 18.30
C LEU A 27 -11.74 -22.00 18.17
N SER A 28 -12.87 -22.60 17.82
CA SER A 28 -14.20 -21.99 17.96
C SER A 28 -14.97 -22.63 19.10
N GLY A 29 -15.80 -21.85 19.79
CA GLY A 29 -16.70 -22.34 20.83
C GLY A 29 -17.68 -23.41 20.33
N ASP A 30 -17.95 -23.42 19.01
CA ASP A 30 -18.80 -24.42 18.35
C ASP A 30 -18.20 -25.83 18.38
N PHE A 31 -16.87 -25.94 18.54
CA PHE A 31 -16.15 -27.22 18.62
C PHE A 31 -15.94 -27.69 20.08
N GLY A 32 -16.49 -26.98 21.08
CA GLY A 32 -16.39 -27.37 22.48
C GLY A 32 -14.98 -27.26 23.10
N LEU A 33 -14.02 -26.68 22.38
CA LEU A 33 -12.66 -26.45 22.86
C LEU A 33 -12.63 -25.18 23.71
N THR A 34 -12.18 -25.30 24.96
CA THR A 34 -12.09 -24.18 25.90
C THR A 34 -10.68 -23.59 25.91
N LEU A 35 -10.57 -22.28 26.18
CA LEU A 35 -9.27 -21.58 26.25
C LEU A 35 -8.34 -22.12 27.34
N GLY A 36 -8.86 -22.91 28.29
CA GLY A 36 -8.08 -23.54 29.36
C GLY A 36 -7.39 -24.85 28.97
N SER A 37 -7.79 -25.50 27.88
CA SER A 37 -7.23 -26.80 27.44
C SER A 37 -6.27 -26.71 26.26
N VAL A 38 -5.83 -25.50 25.90
CA VAL A 38 -5.01 -25.25 24.71
C VAL A 38 -3.54 -25.57 25.00
N THR A 39 -2.94 -26.43 24.20
CA THR A 39 -1.51 -26.76 24.27
C THR A 39 -0.69 -25.84 23.36
N SER A 40 0.61 -25.69 23.64
CA SER A 40 1.54 -24.87 22.83
C SER A 40 1.59 -25.30 21.36
N ASP A 41 1.30 -26.57 21.08
CA ASP A 41 1.34 -27.16 19.75
C ASP A 41 0.15 -26.72 18.88
N GLN A 42 -0.92 -26.22 19.51
CA GLN A 42 -2.10 -25.66 18.85
C GLN A 42 -1.98 -24.14 18.62
N LEU A 43 -0.85 -23.53 18.99
CA LEU A 43 -0.60 -22.11 18.79
C LEU A 43 0.24 -21.87 17.55
N GLY A 44 -0.08 -20.77 16.86
CA GLY A 44 0.52 -20.47 15.58
C GLY A 44 1.88 -19.81 15.71
N ILE A 45 2.91 -20.34 15.06
CA ILE A 45 4.22 -19.69 14.95
C ILE A 45 4.27 -18.78 13.72
N ALA A 46 4.67 -17.52 13.92
CA ALA A 46 4.94 -16.56 12.85
C ALA A 46 6.28 -15.85 13.11
N ARG A 47 7.01 -15.55 12.03
CA ARG A 47 8.35 -14.96 12.10
C ARG A 47 8.33 -13.47 12.43
N LYS A 48 7.36 -12.74 11.89
CA LYS A 48 7.15 -11.32 12.19
C LYS A 48 5.69 -10.96 11.98
N VAL A 49 5.11 -10.25 12.94
CA VAL A 49 3.76 -9.68 12.83
C VAL A 49 3.91 -8.16 12.93
N THR A 50 3.33 -7.44 11.97
CA THR A 50 3.29 -5.97 11.97
C THR A 50 1.84 -5.53 11.95
N ILE A 51 1.45 -4.72 12.92
CA ILE A 51 0.08 -4.26 13.13
C ILE A 51 0.06 -2.74 12.97
N THR A 52 -0.80 -2.26 12.10
CA THR A 52 -1.12 -0.85 11.88
C THR A 52 -2.62 -0.65 12.10
N SER A 53 -3.08 0.59 12.29
CA SER A 53 -4.49 0.91 12.56
C SER A 53 -5.48 0.32 11.55
N ASN A 54 -5.03 0.12 10.30
CA ASN A 54 -5.88 -0.33 9.19
C ASN A 54 -5.47 -1.71 8.62
N SER A 55 -4.30 -2.25 8.97
CA SER A 55 -3.78 -3.48 8.35
C SER A 55 -2.92 -4.30 9.30
N THR A 56 -2.98 -5.62 9.13
CA THR A 56 -2.16 -6.60 9.83
C THR A 56 -1.40 -7.43 8.81
N THR A 57 -0.07 -7.45 8.91
CA THR A 57 0.81 -8.23 8.03
C THR A 57 1.48 -9.32 8.86
N ILE A 58 1.31 -10.58 8.44
CA ILE A 58 1.90 -11.75 9.09
C ILE A 58 2.90 -12.37 8.12
N VAL A 59 4.15 -12.52 8.58
CA VAL A 59 5.21 -13.20 7.85
C VAL A 59 5.40 -14.59 8.45
N ALA A 60 4.99 -15.62 7.73
CA ALA A 60 5.12 -17.02 8.12
C ALA A 60 6.41 -17.67 7.59
N ASP A 61 6.80 -18.79 8.17
CA ASP A 61 8.00 -19.55 7.78
C ASP A 61 7.77 -20.43 6.55
N SER A 62 8.87 -20.78 5.87
CA SER A 62 8.86 -21.49 4.58
C SER A 62 8.21 -22.89 4.61
N ALA A 63 8.11 -23.53 5.78
CA ALA A 63 7.48 -24.84 5.98
C ALA A 63 5.99 -24.85 5.57
N THR A 64 5.36 -23.68 5.51
CA THR A 64 3.91 -23.50 5.36
C THR A 64 3.49 -23.33 3.91
N LYS A 65 4.45 -23.27 2.99
CA LYS A 65 4.23 -22.97 1.57
C LYS A 65 3.38 -24.04 0.87
N ALA A 66 3.57 -25.31 1.20
CA ALA A 66 2.82 -26.42 0.60
C ALA A 66 1.33 -26.36 0.97
N GLU A 67 1.03 -25.99 2.21
CA GLU A 67 -0.33 -25.91 2.74
C GLU A 67 -1.10 -24.73 2.14
N ILE A 68 -0.43 -23.58 2.00
CA ILE A 68 -0.99 -22.42 1.30
C ILE A 68 -1.33 -22.77 -0.15
N GLN A 69 -0.46 -23.52 -0.84
CA GLN A 69 -0.73 -23.97 -2.21
C GLN A 69 -1.93 -24.92 -2.29
N ALA A 70 -2.03 -25.88 -1.38
CA ALA A 70 -3.19 -26.77 -1.29
C ALA A 70 -4.50 -25.98 -1.09
N ARG A 71 -4.46 -24.94 -0.26
CA ARG A 71 -5.61 -24.06 -0.01
C ARG A 71 -5.98 -23.20 -1.22
N ILE A 72 -4.99 -22.67 -1.94
CA ILE A 72 -5.23 -21.95 -3.19
C ILE A 72 -5.93 -22.87 -4.21
N LEU A 73 -5.53 -24.14 -4.30
CA LEU A 73 -6.17 -25.11 -5.18
C LEU A 73 -7.62 -25.38 -4.79
N GLN A 74 -7.93 -25.49 -3.49
CA GLN A 74 -9.31 -25.61 -3.01
C GLN A 74 -10.16 -24.40 -3.41
N ILE A 75 -9.69 -23.18 -3.11
CA ILE A 75 -10.44 -21.96 -3.41
C ILE A 75 -10.62 -21.76 -4.93
N LYS A 76 -9.67 -22.22 -5.75
CA LYS A 76 -9.80 -22.23 -7.20
C LYS A 76 -10.88 -23.20 -7.70
N LYS A 77 -11.07 -24.35 -7.04
CA LYS A 77 -12.18 -25.26 -7.34
C LYS A 77 -13.51 -24.62 -6.96
N ASP A 78 -13.60 -24.05 -5.76
CA ASP A 78 -14.80 -23.35 -5.29
C ASP A 78 -15.19 -22.19 -6.24
N LEU A 79 -14.20 -21.50 -6.82
CA LEU A 79 -14.42 -20.43 -7.80
C LEU A 79 -15.04 -20.96 -9.10
N ALA A 80 -14.63 -22.15 -9.56
CA ALA A 80 -15.15 -22.76 -10.78
C ALA A 80 -16.60 -23.26 -10.64
N GLU A 81 -17.01 -23.61 -9.42
CA GLU A 81 -18.36 -24.09 -9.11
C GLU A 81 -19.34 -22.96 -8.77
N THR A 82 -18.87 -21.72 -8.65
CA THR A 82 -19.68 -20.58 -8.19
C THR A 82 -20.12 -19.68 -9.35
N ASP A 83 -21.43 -19.64 -9.62
CA ASP A 83 -22.02 -18.77 -10.66
C ASP A 83 -22.35 -17.34 -10.18
N ASN A 84 -22.25 -17.08 -8.88
CA ASN A 84 -22.58 -15.77 -8.31
C ASN A 84 -21.39 -14.80 -8.42
N ALA A 85 -21.57 -13.73 -9.20
CA ALA A 85 -20.57 -12.68 -9.39
C ALA A 85 -20.03 -12.09 -8.07
N ALA A 86 -20.88 -11.89 -7.05
CA ALA A 86 -20.45 -11.34 -5.76
C ALA A 86 -19.56 -12.31 -4.97
N LEU A 87 -19.80 -13.62 -5.09
CA LEU A 87 -18.99 -14.64 -4.45
C LEU A 87 -17.67 -14.86 -5.21
N SER A 88 -17.70 -14.89 -6.55
CA SER A 88 -16.49 -15.02 -7.38
C SER A 88 -15.48 -13.90 -7.09
N ARG A 89 -15.95 -12.67 -6.89
CA ARG A 89 -15.12 -11.52 -6.51
C ARG A 89 -14.45 -11.73 -5.15
N LYS A 90 -15.21 -12.16 -4.14
CA LYS A 90 -14.66 -12.43 -2.79
C LYS A 90 -13.62 -13.57 -2.80
N LEU A 91 -13.85 -14.63 -3.58
CA LEU A 91 -12.89 -15.74 -3.72
C LEU A 91 -11.63 -15.28 -4.45
N SER A 92 -11.77 -14.47 -5.50
CA SER A 92 -10.63 -13.88 -6.23
C SER A 92 -9.79 -12.96 -5.34
N GLU A 93 -10.43 -12.12 -4.51
CA GLU A 93 -9.74 -11.27 -3.52
C GLU A 93 -8.96 -12.12 -2.50
N ARG A 94 -9.48 -13.28 -2.10
CA ARG A 94 -8.77 -14.22 -1.22
C ARG A 94 -7.61 -14.90 -1.92
N ILE A 95 -7.77 -15.36 -3.16
CA ILE A 95 -6.69 -15.95 -3.96
C ILE A 95 -5.55 -14.94 -4.09
N ALA A 96 -5.85 -13.69 -4.45
CA ALA A 96 -4.85 -12.64 -4.60
C ALA A 96 -4.06 -12.40 -3.30
N LYS A 97 -4.73 -12.39 -2.14
CA LYS A 97 -4.08 -12.25 -0.83
C LYS A 97 -3.19 -13.43 -0.48
N LEU A 98 -3.58 -14.66 -0.86
CA LEU A 98 -2.79 -15.87 -0.57
C LEU A 98 -1.62 -16.06 -1.56
N SER A 99 -1.80 -15.69 -2.83
CA SER A 99 -0.78 -15.82 -3.87
C SER A 99 0.24 -14.69 -3.87
N GLY A 100 -0.16 -13.48 -3.44
CA GLY A 100 0.69 -12.29 -3.44
C GLY A 100 1.91 -12.41 -2.53
N GLY A 101 1.82 -13.23 -1.47
CA GLY A 101 2.91 -13.44 -0.52
C GLY A 101 3.36 -12.15 0.17
N VAL A 102 4.50 -12.21 0.86
CA VAL A 102 5.12 -11.04 1.49
C VAL A 102 6.61 -11.03 1.15
N ALA A 103 7.05 -10.01 0.42
CA ALA A 103 8.46 -9.80 0.13
C ALA A 103 9.14 -9.07 1.30
N VAL A 104 10.26 -9.61 1.78
CA VAL A 104 11.06 -8.98 2.85
C VAL A 104 12.36 -8.45 2.26
N ILE A 105 12.50 -7.12 2.24
CA ILE A 105 13.72 -6.44 1.80
C ILE A 105 14.64 -6.27 3.00
N LYS A 106 15.87 -6.80 2.92
CA LYS A 106 16.91 -6.62 3.94
C LYS A 106 17.91 -5.59 3.44
N VAL A 107 18.09 -4.52 4.21
CA VAL A 107 19.03 -3.44 3.88
C VAL A 107 20.30 -3.63 4.71
N GLY A 108 21.46 -3.67 4.04
CA GLY A 108 22.77 -3.74 4.68
C GLY A 108 23.49 -2.39 4.62
N ALA A 109 24.21 -2.07 5.70
CA ALA A 109 25.08 -0.89 5.81
C ALA A 109 26.28 -1.20 6.71
N HIS A 110 27.36 -0.42 6.58
CA HIS A 110 28.59 -0.62 7.37
C HIS A 110 28.54 0.05 8.75
N THR A 111 27.75 1.12 8.89
CA THR A 111 27.56 1.87 10.13
C THR A 111 26.07 2.00 10.47
N GLU A 112 25.75 2.24 11.74
CA GLU A 112 24.36 2.38 12.19
C GLU A 112 23.66 3.61 11.58
N THR A 113 24.39 4.71 11.43
CA THR A 113 23.87 5.95 10.82
C THR A 113 23.52 5.74 9.34
N GLU A 114 24.36 5.04 8.59
CA GLU A 114 24.09 4.67 7.20
C GLU A 114 22.91 3.70 7.07
N LEU A 115 22.71 2.81 8.05
CA LEU A 115 21.59 1.87 8.05
C LEU A 115 20.27 2.63 8.07
N VAL A 116 20.15 3.62 8.97
CA VAL A 116 18.94 4.43 9.11
C VAL A 116 18.69 5.26 7.85
N ASP A 117 19.71 5.93 7.31
CA ASP A 117 19.58 6.72 6.07
C ASP A 117 19.18 5.86 4.87
N ARG A 118 19.82 4.70 4.66
CA ARG A 118 19.44 3.77 3.56
C ARG A 118 18.04 3.23 3.74
N LYS A 119 17.63 2.92 4.97
CA LYS A 119 16.28 2.44 5.27
C LYS A 119 15.25 3.50 4.87
N LEU A 120 15.43 4.75 5.29
CA LEU A 120 14.51 5.85 4.96
C LEU A 120 14.42 6.08 3.45
N ARG A 121 15.55 6.07 2.73
CA ARG A 121 15.56 6.20 1.26
C ARG A 121 14.81 5.09 0.55
N ILE A 122 14.92 3.85 1.04
CA ILE A 122 14.22 2.70 0.47
C ILE A 122 12.72 2.75 0.80
N GLU A 123 12.35 3.21 1.99
CA GLU A 123 10.94 3.42 2.36
C GLU A 123 10.28 4.49 1.48
N ASP A 124 10.97 5.60 1.22
CA ASP A 124 10.50 6.66 0.32
C ASP A 124 10.39 6.16 -1.12
N ALA A 125 11.43 5.48 -1.63
CA ALA A 125 11.42 4.93 -2.99
C ALA A 125 10.28 3.92 -3.18
N LYS A 126 10.07 3.03 -2.21
CA LYS A 126 8.96 2.07 -2.21
C LYS A 126 7.63 2.80 -2.34
N ASN A 127 7.40 3.80 -1.48
CA ASN A 127 6.12 4.52 -1.47
C ASN A 127 5.90 5.31 -2.77
N ALA A 128 6.96 5.91 -3.33
CA ALA A 128 6.89 6.58 -4.63
C ALA A 128 6.54 5.63 -5.77
N THR A 129 7.14 4.43 -5.81
CA THR A 129 6.81 3.43 -6.84
C THR A 129 5.39 2.90 -6.75
N PHE A 130 4.86 2.71 -5.54
CA PHE A 130 3.46 2.30 -5.37
C PHE A 130 2.49 3.40 -5.81
N ALA A 131 2.74 4.65 -5.44
CA ALA A 131 1.94 5.78 -5.91
C ALA A 131 1.96 5.90 -7.44
N ALA A 132 3.14 5.75 -8.06
CA ALA A 132 3.28 5.78 -9.51
C ALA A 132 2.59 4.61 -10.22
N MET A 133 2.48 3.44 -9.57
CA MET A 133 1.78 2.29 -10.14
C MET A 133 0.25 2.46 -10.07
N ASP A 134 -0.26 3.07 -8.99
CA ASP A 134 -1.69 3.27 -8.78
C ASP A 134 -2.25 4.43 -9.61
N GLU A 135 -1.52 5.56 -9.68
CA GLU A 135 -1.97 6.81 -10.32
C GLU A 135 -1.32 7.08 -11.68
N GLY A 136 -0.24 6.37 -12.01
CA GLY A 136 0.58 6.61 -13.20
C GLY A 136 1.70 7.62 -12.96
N ILE A 137 2.39 7.97 -14.05
CA ILE A 137 3.59 8.82 -14.04
C ILE A 137 3.37 10.06 -14.92
N VAL A 138 3.84 11.21 -14.44
CA VAL A 138 3.76 12.50 -15.13
C VAL A 138 5.13 13.19 -15.10
N PRO A 139 5.43 14.11 -16.05
CA PRO A 139 6.70 14.84 -16.04
C PRO A 139 6.86 15.66 -14.75
N GLY A 140 7.98 15.43 -14.07
CA GLY A 140 8.30 16.05 -12.78
C GLY A 140 8.70 17.52 -12.84
N GLY A 141 9.33 18.01 -11.77
CA GLY A 141 9.86 19.39 -11.71
C GLY A 141 8.80 20.49 -11.78
N GLY A 142 7.52 20.15 -11.59
CA GLY A 142 6.40 21.08 -11.74
C GLY A 142 6.01 21.38 -13.19
N ALA A 143 6.62 20.72 -14.19
CA ALA A 143 6.29 20.92 -15.60
C ALA A 143 4.83 20.56 -15.91
N THR A 144 4.32 19.50 -15.28
CA THR A 144 2.91 19.10 -15.39
C THR A 144 1.96 20.24 -15.02
N TYR A 145 2.24 21.01 -13.97
CA TYR A 145 1.38 22.13 -13.57
C TYR A 145 1.36 23.28 -14.59
N VAL A 146 2.47 23.50 -15.30
CA VAL A 146 2.53 24.51 -16.37
C VAL A 146 1.66 24.08 -17.55
N HIS A 147 1.79 22.83 -18.00
CA HIS A 147 0.94 22.30 -19.07
C HIS A 147 -0.54 22.30 -18.71
N LEU A 148 -0.88 21.97 -17.46
CA LEU A 148 -2.26 22.04 -16.97
C LEU A 148 -2.77 23.49 -16.93
N SER A 149 -1.92 24.46 -16.58
CA SER A 149 -2.32 25.87 -16.50
C SER A 149 -2.77 26.44 -17.85
N GLU A 150 -2.17 25.98 -18.96
CA GLU A 150 -2.59 26.36 -20.31
C GLU A 150 -4.01 25.85 -20.62
N GLN A 151 -4.35 24.65 -20.14
CA GLN A 151 -5.67 24.04 -20.31
C GLN A 151 -6.75 24.72 -19.45
N ILE A 152 -6.41 25.36 -18.33
CA ILE A 152 -7.40 26.08 -17.50
C ILE A 152 -8.06 27.23 -18.27
N SER A 153 -7.34 27.83 -19.23
CA SER A 153 -7.87 28.91 -20.07
C SER A 153 -9.05 28.47 -20.95
N SER A 154 -9.11 27.20 -21.36
CA SER A 154 -10.24 26.65 -22.12
C SER A 154 -11.43 26.35 -21.20
N ILE A 155 -11.17 25.86 -19.98
CA ILE A 155 -12.19 25.60 -18.97
C ILE A 155 -12.92 26.89 -18.59
N LYS A 156 -12.18 28.00 -18.41
CA LYS A 156 -12.74 29.33 -18.12
C LYS A 156 -13.79 29.78 -19.14
N LYS A 157 -13.65 29.40 -20.42
CA LYS A 157 -14.60 29.76 -21.49
C LYS A 157 -15.94 29.01 -21.39
N SER A 158 -15.96 27.86 -20.72
CA SER A 158 -17.17 27.05 -20.54
C SER A 158 -18.03 27.50 -19.35
N MET A 159 -17.44 28.27 -18.41
CA MET A 159 -18.10 28.74 -17.19
C MET A 159 -18.90 30.01 -17.44
N LYS A 160 -20.13 30.04 -16.91
CA LYS A 160 -21.08 31.14 -17.11
C LYS A 160 -20.99 32.21 -16.02
N ASP A 161 -20.68 31.81 -14.77
CA ASP A 161 -20.60 32.71 -13.62
C ASP A 161 -19.23 33.39 -13.48
N GLU A 162 -19.23 34.68 -13.19
CA GLU A 162 -18.01 35.49 -13.03
C GLU A 162 -17.18 35.08 -11.79
N ASN A 163 -17.83 34.64 -10.71
CA ASN A 163 -17.13 34.20 -9.50
C ASN A 163 -16.33 32.90 -9.75
N GLU A 164 -16.85 31.98 -10.57
CA GLU A 164 -16.15 30.76 -10.95
C GLU A 164 -14.93 31.07 -11.83
N LYS A 165 -15.04 32.06 -12.72
CA LYS A 165 -13.93 32.54 -13.56
C LYS A 165 -12.78 33.11 -12.72
N ILE A 166 -13.10 33.88 -11.67
CA ILE A 166 -12.09 34.40 -10.72
C ILE A 166 -11.42 33.23 -9.98
N GLY A 167 -12.19 32.22 -9.56
CA GLY A 167 -11.66 30.99 -8.96
C GLY A 167 -10.68 30.26 -9.88
N ALA A 168 -11.03 30.09 -11.16
CA ALA A 168 -10.17 29.46 -12.16
C ALA A 168 -8.85 30.23 -12.36
N ASP A 169 -8.90 31.57 -12.36
CA ASP A 169 -7.70 32.42 -12.47
C ASP A 169 -6.78 32.26 -11.25
N ILE A 170 -7.34 32.10 -10.05
CA ILE A 170 -6.55 31.85 -8.83
C ILE A 170 -5.81 30.51 -8.96
N VAL A 171 -6.49 29.45 -9.40
CA VAL A 171 -5.87 28.13 -9.59
C VAL A 171 -4.76 28.19 -10.64
N ALA A 172 -5.01 28.83 -11.79
CA ALA A 172 -3.99 29.02 -12.83
C ALA A 172 -2.76 29.79 -12.32
N LYS A 173 -2.98 30.82 -11.49
CA LYS A 173 -1.90 31.60 -10.87
C LYS A 173 -1.11 30.78 -9.85
N VAL A 174 -1.76 29.91 -9.08
CA VAL A 174 -1.07 29.01 -8.13
C VAL A 174 -0.22 27.98 -8.88
N CYS A 175 -0.76 27.34 -9.92
CA CYS A 175 -0.04 26.36 -10.73
C CYS A 175 1.21 26.96 -11.40
N SER A 176 1.10 28.16 -11.96
CA SER A 176 2.26 28.85 -12.57
C SER A 176 3.28 29.35 -11.54
N ARG A 177 2.83 29.72 -10.34
CA ARG A 177 3.71 30.21 -9.26
C ARG A 177 4.65 29.13 -8.73
N PHE A 178 4.26 27.85 -8.80
CA PHE A 178 5.09 26.74 -8.36
C PHE A 178 6.48 26.74 -9.05
N LEU A 179 6.51 27.01 -10.36
CA LEU A 179 7.77 27.09 -11.12
C LEU A 179 8.55 28.39 -10.82
N SER A 180 7.86 29.50 -10.56
CA SER A 180 8.51 30.77 -10.19
C SER A 180 9.24 30.68 -8.85
N PHE A 181 8.69 29.93 -7.89
CA PHE A 181 9.35 29.66 -6.62
C PHE A 181 10.63 28.85 -6.84
N PHE A 182 10.56 27.82 -7.69
CA PHE A 182 11.73 27.02 -8.05
C PHE A 182 12.78 27.86 -8.78
N LYS A 183 12.38 28.71 -9.74
CA LYS A 183 13.30 29.61 -10.47
C LYS A 183 14.02 30.57 -9.52
N SER A 184 13.33 31.13 -8.53
CA SER A 184 13.94 32.05 -7.57
C SER A 184 14.97 31.37 -6.66
N TYR A 185 14.66 30.17 -6.15
CA TYR A 185 15.58 29.40 -5.32
C TYR A 185 16.75 28.82 -6.14
N PHE A 186 16.45 28.25 -7.30
CA PHE A 186 17.44 27.61 -8.16
C PHE A 186 18.43 28.63 -8.74
N LEU A 187 17.98 29.82 -9.19
CA LEU A 187 18.90 30.86 -9.64
C LEU A 187 19.77 31.40 -8.50
N HIS A 188 19.24 31.56 -7.29
CA HIS A 188 20.05 32.02 -6.16
C HIS A 188 21.13 31.01 -5.77
N THR A 189 20.79 29.71 -5.78
CA THR A 189 21.74 28.64 -5.47
C THR A 189 22.75 28.41 -6.60
N PHE A 190 22.34 28.41 -7.88
CA PHE A 190 23.27 28.28 -9.01
C PHE A 190 24.20 29.48 -9.17
N ALA A 191 23.68 30.71 -8.96
CA ALA A 191 24.52 31.91 -8.97
C ALA A 191 25.58 31.87 -7.85
N SER A 192 25.27 31.29 -6.70
CA SER A 192 26.24 31.12 -5.60
C SER A 192 27.27 30.00 -5.84
N LEU A 193 26.94 29.02 -6.68
CA LEU A 193 27.79 27.85 -6.99
C LEU A 193 28.64 28.03 -8.26
N GLY A 194 28.56 29.17 -8.95
CA GLY A 194 29.46 29.52 -10.06
C GLY A 194 29.40 28.59 -11.27
N PHE A 195 28.31 27.85 -11.47
CA PHE A 195 28.12 27.01 -12.65
C PHE A 195 27.62 27.86 -13.83
N ASP A 196 28.53 28.12 -14.78
CA ASP A 196 28.22 28.71 -16.09
C ASP A 196 27.43 27.67 -16.91
N LEU A 197 26.13 27.92 -17.10
CA LEU A 197 25.26 27.08 -17.94
C LEU A 197 25.56 27.39 -19.41
N ARG A 198 26.54 26.67 -19.98
CA ARG A 198 26.66 26.47 -21.43
C ARG A 198 26.18 25.09 -21.82
#